data_AF-A0A4Z0BV29-F1
#
_entry.id   AF-A0A4Z0BV29-F1
#
_cell.length_a   1.000
_cell.length_b   1.000
_cell.length_c   1.000
_cell.angle_alpha   90.00
_cell.angle_beta   90.00
_cell.angle_gamma   90.00
#
_symmetry.space_group_name_H-M   'P 1'
#
loop_
_entity.id
_entity.type
_entity.pdbx_description
1 polymer ?
#
loop_
_entity_poly.entity_id
_entity_poly.type
_entity_poly.pdbx_seq_one_letter_code
_entity_poly.pdbx_strand_id
1 'polypeptide(L)'
;MACAPLARAQLPTLGDESEMTSSAERRLGEKIARELYRDPDYIDDPVLVEYVQGVWQPLLAASRARGDLTAELDQRFAWQVLLGKDRTVNAFALPGGWMGLHLGLISVTTSRDELASVLAHELSHVTQRHISRLTSQEKRQAPWVIGAMILGALAGRKSPDAANAMISGSQAVAMQGQLNFSRDMEREADRVGYNVLTQAGFDPQGFVTMFNKLTQAARLNDSGDYPYLRTHPMTTERAADMQARQQLLPREKAPAAPSLEHSLMAARARALSAVGVDALRTLVHDAASMPANVAPVRRASLLYSASLAASRLRDTGTAVTQAQRLADQLKDDAVGARLARLLLAEVSIAGGRAQSALPLLDANATKRPEVLLWSHARLATGGAPEVAQRLQTWVAQQPRDAEAWHTLSAAYTAQGQQLRAIRADAEAQVAVLDYAAAVDRLKAAQDLVRRGGGGGDHIEASIIDSRTREVESLLREQSLER
;
A
#
# COMPACT_ATOMS: atom_id res chain seq x y z
N MET A 1 -34.09 -44.26 16.98
CA MET A 1 -32.65 -44.60 16.83
C MET A 1 -32.10 -43.78 15.69
N ALA A 2 -31.41 -42.69 16.00
CA ALA A 2 -30.79 -41.80 15.01
C ALA A 2 -29.27 -42.02 15.05
N CYS A 3 -28.69 -42.33 13.90
CA CYS A 3 -27.26 -42.55 13.73
C CYS A 3 -26.55 -41.18 13.68
N ALA A 4 -25.61 -40.95 14.59
CA ALA A 4 -24.75 -39.76 14.58
C ALA A 4 -23.68 -39.89 13.48
N PRO A 5 -23.33 -38.81 12.76
CA PRO A 5 -22.22 -38.84 11.82
C PRO A 5 -20.88 -38.84 12.56
N LEU A 6 -19.97 -39.72 12.15
CA LEU A 6 -18.60 -39.80 12.64
C LEU A 6 -17.83 -38.52 12.29
N ALA A 7 -17.39 -37.79 13.30
CA ALA A 7 -16.44 -36.70 13.15
C ALA A 7 -15.12 -37.27 12.59
N ARG A 8 -14.75 -36.86 11.37
CA ARG A 8 -13.40 -37.08 10.84
C ARG A 8 -12.44 -36.22 11.64
N ALA A 9 -11.62 -36.85 12.48
CA ALA A 9 -10.45 -36.22 13.07
C ALA A 9 -9.54 -35.73 11.93
N GLN A 10 -9.37 -34.42 11.81
CA GLN A 10 -8.31 -33.82 11.00
C GLN A 10 -6.98 -34.17 11.66
N LEU A 11 -6.23 -35.07 11.03
CA LEU A 11 -4.85 -35.34 11.43
C LEU A 11 -4.01 -34.10 11.13
N PRO A 12 -3.06 -33.72 12.00
CA PRO A 12 -2.08 -32.70 11.69
C PRO A 12 -1.32 -33.11 10.44
N THR A 13 -1.28 -32.25 9.43
CA THR A 13 -0.35 -32.40 8.31
C THR A 13 1.06 -32.27 8.87
N LEU A 14 1.74 -33.40 9.08
CA LEU A 14 3.19 -33.43 9.17
C LEU A 14 3.71 -32.91 7.83
N GLY A 15 4.12 -31.63 7.80
CA GLY A 15 4.68 -31.02 6.61
C GLY A 15 5.93 -31.78 6.16
N ASP A 16 6.08 -31.95 4.84
CA ASP A 16 7.37 -32.31 4.26
C ASP A 16 8.43 -31.34 4.80
N GLU A 17 9.53 -31.87 5.35
CA GLU A 17 10.63 -31.09 5.95
C GLU A 17 11.28 -30.08 4.98
N SER A 18 10.88 -30.07 3.71
CA SER A 18 11.35 -29.16 2.67
C SER A 18 10.57 -27.85 2.51
N GLU A 19 9.35 -27.73 3.04
CA GLU A 19 8.56 -26.49 2.90
C GLU A 19 8.83 -25.49 4.05
N MET A 20 8.90 -24.20 3.71
CA MET A 20 9.11 -23.14 4.69
C MET A 20 7.90 -23.07 5.63
N THR A 21 8.13 -22.95 6.93
CA THR A 21 7.03 -22.77 7.90
C THR A 21 6.38 -21.39 7.74
N SER A 22 5.11 -21.25 8.11
CA SER A 22 4.38 -19.97 8.07
C SER A 22 5.08 -18.88 8.92
N SER A 23 5.68 -19.26 10.05
CA SER A 23 6.50 -18.36 10.87
C SER A 23 7.81 -17.95 10.20
N ALA A 24 8.44 -18.82 9.41
CA ALA A 24 9.63 -18.47 8.65
C ALA A 24 9.28 -17.55 7.46
N GLU A 25 8.16 -17.81 6.78
CA GLU A 25 7.63 -16.92 5.73
C GLU A 25 7.31 -15.53 6.26
N ARG A 26 6.63 -15.46 7.42
CA ARG A 26 6.31 -14.20 8.10
C ARG A 26 7.56 -13.35 8.32
N ARG A 27 8.61 -13.97 8.86
CA ARG A 27 9.88 -13.30 9.17
C ARG A 27 10.64 -12.85 7.92
N LEU A 28 10.71 -13.70 6.89
CA LEU A 28 11.30 -13.33 5.61
C LEU A 28 10.56 -12.13 5.00
N GLY A 29 9.23 -12.13 5.06
CA GLY A 29 8.39 -11.02 4.66
C GLY A 29 8.69 -9.73 5.40
N GLU A 30 8.80 -9.76 6.73
CA GLU A 30 9.15 -8.59 7.54
C GLU A 30 10.52 -8.00 7.21
N LYS A 31 11.50 -8.86 6.93
CA LYS A 31 12.82 -8.41 6.49
C LYS A 31 12.74 -7.62 5.19
N ILE A 32 11.99 -8.12 4.21
CA ILE A 32 11.80 -7.43 2.93
C ILE A 32 10.98 -6.16 3.12
N ALA A 33 9.89 -6.22 3.89
CA ALA A 33 9.01 -5.09 4.17
C ALA A 33 9.76 -3.93 4.85
N ARG A 34 10.68 -4.22 5.78
CA ARG A 34 11.53 -3.19 6.40
C ARG A 34 12.38 -2.45 5.38
N GLU A 35 12.99 -3.17 4.44
CA GLU A 35 13.79 -2.51 3.39
C GLU A 35 12.88 -1.70 2.45
N LEU A 36 11.66 -2.18 2.16
CA LEU A 36 10.67 -1.42 1.41
C LEU A 36 10.22 -0.15 2.14
N TYR A 37 10.01 -0.18 3.45
CA TYR A 37 9.69 1.02 4.23
C TYR A 37 10.80 2.08 4.18
N ARG A 38 12.06 1.66 4.03
CA ARG A 38 13.22 2.55 3.87
C ARG A 38 13.43 3.02 2.44
N ASP A 39 12.70 2.47 1.49
CA ASP A 39 12.81 2.82 0.09
C ASP A 39 12.25 4.25 -0.14
N PRO A 40 12.99 5.17 -0.79
CA PRO A 40 12.50 6.51 -1.10
C PRO A 40 11.20 6.55 -1.92
N ASP A 41 10.87 5.47 -2.62
CA ASP A 41 9.64 5.33 -3.41
C ASP A 41 8.45 4.87 -2.56
N TYR A 42 8.66 4.33 -1.35
CA TYR A 42 7.56 4.06 -0.43
C TYR A 42 6.75 5.34 -0.17
N ILE A 43 5.43 5.18 -0.13
CA ILE A 43 4.50 6.28 0.15
C ILE A 43 3.35 5.80 1.03
N ASP A 44 3.09 6.54 2.10
CA ASP A 44 1.95 6.34 3.00
C ASP A 44 0.86 7.38 2.72
N ASP A 45 0.34 7.37 1.49
CA ASP A 45 -0.68 8.33 1.08
C ASP A 45 -2.05 7.97 1.70
N PRO A 46 -2.62 8.75 2.62
CA PRO A 46 -3.79 8.30 3.37
C PRO A 46 -5.03 8.09 2.50
N VAL A 47 -5.17 8.87 1.42
CA VAL A 47 -6.32 8.78 0.51
C VAL A 47 -6.22 7.51 -0.36
N LEU A 48 -5.06 7.23 -0.94
CA LEU A 48 -4.83 6.02 -1.72
C LEU A 48 -4.81 4.77 -0.84
N VAL A 49 -4.23 4.84 0.37
CA VAL A 49 -4.26 3.73 1.33
C VAL A 49 -5.70 3.39 1.69
N GLU A 50 -6.54 4.37 2.03
CA GLU A 50 -7.97 4.13 2.29
C GLU A 50 -8.66 3.48 1.08
N TYR A 51 -8.41 4.01 -0.13
CA TYR A 51 -8.99 3.48 -1.36
C TYR A 51 -8.59 2.01 -1.62
N VAL A 52 -7.29 1.72 -1.55
CA VAL A 52 -6.74 0.37 -1.75
C VAL A 52 -7.25 -0.57 -0.67
N GLN A 53 -7.33 -0.15 0.59
CA GLN A 53 -7.92 -0.94 1.68
C GLN A 53 -9.40 -1.23 1.44
N GLY A 54 -10.14 -0.29 0.84
CA GLY A 54 -11.50 -0.52 0.39
C GLY A 54 -11.60 -1.69 -0.61
N VAL A 55 -10.59 -1.90 -1.47
CA VAL A 55 -10.54 -3.06 -2.37
C VAL A 55 -10.05 -4.32 -1.65
N TRP A 56 -8.99 -4.16 -0.86
CA TRP A 56 -8.25 -5.25 -0.24
C TRP A 56 -9.03 -5.99 0.84
N GLN A 57 -9.72 -5.28 1.73
CA GLN A 57 -10.44 -5.89 2.87
C GLN A 57 -11.59 -6.82 2.42
N PRO A 58 -12.44 -6.45 1.44
CA PRO A 58 -13.42 -7.38 0.89
C PRO A 58 -12.80 -8.66 0.29
N LEU A 59 -11.65 -8.55 -0.39
CA LEU A 59 -10.96 -9.71 -0.95
C LEU A 59 -10.44 -10.66 0.14
N LEU A 60 -9.83 -10.12 1.20
CA LEU A 60 -9.42 -10.90 2.37
C LEU A 60 -10.61 -11.58 3.05
N ALA A 61 -11.71 -10.85 3.25
CA ALA A 61 -12.93 -11.40 3.85
C ALA A 61 -13.51 -12.53 3.00
N ALA A 62 -13.54 -12.37 1.67
CA ALA A 62 -13.98 -13.39 0.73
C ALA A 62 -13.06 -14.62 0.72
N SER A 63 -11.74 -14.43 0.70
CA SER A 63 -10.76 -15.51 0.78
C SER A 63 -10.90 -16.31 2.08
N ARG A 64 -11.12 -15.64 3.22
CA ARG A 64 -11.45 -16.29 4.51
C ARG A 64 -12.75 -17.08 4.44
N ALA A 65 -13.82 -16.49 3.90
CA ALA A 65 -15.12 -17.15 3.79
C ALA A 65 -15.08 -18.40 2.89
N ARG A 66 -14.22 -18.38 1.86
CA ARG A 66 -14.02 -19.51 0.94
C ARG A 66 -13.11 -20.60 1.50
N GLY A 67 -12.37 -20.31 2.57
CA GLY A 67 -11.36 -21.21 3.13
C GLY A 67 -10.03 -21.21 2.37
N ASP A 68 -9.86 -20.32 1.39
CA ASP A 68 -8.58 -20.11 0.69
C ASP A 68 -7.54 -19.54 1.68
N LEU A 69 -7.99 -18.69 2.61
CA LEU A 69 -7.20 -18.19 3.74
C LEU A 69 -7.43 -19.05 4.99
N THR A 70 -6.49 -19.95 5.30
CA THR A 70 -6.57 -20.82 6.49
C THR A 70 -6.42 -20.03 7.79
N ALA A 71 -6.94 -20.56 8.90
CA ALA A 71 -6.84 -19.92 10.21
C ALA A 71 -5.38 -19.68 10.67
N GLU A 72 -4.47 -20.59 10.30
CA GLU A 72 -3.04 -20.43 10.61
C GLU A 72 -2.43 -19.23 9.85
N LEU A 73 -2.69 -19.13 8.54
CA LEU A 73 -2.18 -18.04 7.73
C LEU A 73 -2.81 -16.71 8.16
N ASP A 74 -4.11 -16.70 8.42
CA ASP A 74 -4.84 -15.51 8.87
C ASP A 74 -4.23 -14.90 10.13
N GLN A 75 -3.86 -15.74 11.11
CA GLN A 75 -3.27 -15.29 12.38
C GLN A 75 -1.79 -14.89 12.26
N ARG A 76 -1.01 -15.55 11.40
CA ARG A 76 0.45 -15.38 11.37
C ARG A 76 0.91 -14.32 10.37
N PHE A 77 0.23 -14.18 9.24
CA PHE A 77 0.64 -13.29 8.15
C PHE A 77 0.22 -11.83 8.39
N ALA A 78 0.86 -10.90 7.70
CA ALA A 78 0.69 -9.46 7.90
C ALA A 78 -0.59 -8.89 7.25
N TRP A 79 -0.92 -9.42 6.06
CA TRP A 79 -1.97 -8.96 5.16
C TRP A 79 -1.93 -7.46 4.85
N GLN A 80 -0.73 -6.94 4.60
CA GLN A 80 -0.45 -5.52 4.38
C GLN A 80 -0.05 -5.22 2.93
N VAL A 81 -0.65 -4.18 2.35
CA VAL A 81 -0.29 -3.65 1.03
C VAL A 81 0.56 -2.40 1.21
N LEU A 82 1.79 -2.41 0.68
CA LEU A 82 2.71 -1.29 0.64
C LEU A 82 2.60 -0.58 -0.71
N LEU A 83 2.43 0.74 -0.69
CA LEU A 83 2.36 1.55 -1.91
C LEU A 83 3.74 2.11 -2.27
N GLY A 84 4.07 2.07 -3.56
CA GLY A 84 5.29 2.66 -4.11
C GLY A 84 5.00 3.66 -5.22
N LYS A 85 5.64 4.84 -5.19
CA LYS A 85 5.53 5.93 -6.20
C LYS A 85 6.04 5.56 -7.59
N ASP A 86 6.51 4.34 -7.78
CA ASP A 86 6.97 3.87 -9.08
C ASP A 86 5.82 3.96 -10.12
N ARG A 87 6.14 4.55 -11.27
CA ARG A 87 5.21 4.77 -12.39
C ARG A 87 4.99 3.52 -13.23
N THR A 88 5.80 2.48 -13.03
CA THR A 88 5.67 1.20 -13.75
C THR A 88 4.42 0.45 -13.32
N VAL A 89 3.85 -0.32 -14.24
CA VAL A 89 2.70 -1.17 -13.97
C VAL A 89 3.19 -2.43 -13.28
N ASN A 90 3.04 -2.48 -11.95
CA ASN A 90 3.47 -3.61 -11.13
C ASN A 90 2.66 -3.77 -9.84
N ALA A 91 2.51 -5.02 -9.43
CA ALA A 91 2.13 -5.47 -8.09
C ALA A 91 2.89 -6.76 -7.82
N PHE A 92 3.09 -7.12 -6.56
CA PHE A 92 3.79 -8.36 -6.21
C PHE A 92 3.43 -8.84 -4.81
N ALA A 93 3.21 -10.13 -4.68
CA ALA A 93 3.15 -10.84 -3.42
C ALA A 93 4.55 -11.06 -2.83
N LEU A 94 4.67 -10.90 -1.52
CA LEU A 94 5.85 -11.24 -0.73
C LEU A 94 5.50 -12.32 0.30
N PRO A 95 6.50 -13.08 0.81
CA PRO A 95 6.29 -14.02 1.90
C PRO A 95 5.61 -13.36 3.10
N GLY A 96 4.80 -14.13 3.83
CA GLY A 96 4.24 -13.65 5.09
C GLY A 96 3.09 -12.65 4.97
N GLY A 97 2.45 -12.55 3.80
CA GLY A 97 1.27 -11.70 3.57
C GLY A 97 1.58 -10.22 3.41
N TRP A 98 2.77 -9.87 2.97
CA TRP A 98 3.08 -8.54 2.48
C TRP A 98 2.85 -8.47 0.97
N MET A 99 2.41 -7.33 0.46
CA MET A 99 2.33 -7.09 -0.98
C MET A 99 2.83 -5.69 -1.30
N GLY A 100 3.43 -5.55 -2.48
CA GLY A 100 3.74 -4.24 -3.07
C GLY A 100 2.74 -3.89 -4.16
N LEU A 101 2.37 -2.63 -4.23
CA LEU A 101 1.51 -2.07 -5.27
C LEU A 101 2.12 -0.76 -5.79
N HIS A 102 2.46 -0.73 -7.07
CA HIS A 102 2.97 0.49 -7.69
C HIS A 102 1.82 1.42 -8.05
N LEU A 103 2.02 2.72 -7.84
CA LEU A 103 1.07 3.75 -8.25
C LEU A 103 0.84 3.76 -9.77
N GLY A 104 1.84 3.35 -10.55
CA GLY A 104 1.70 3.11 -11.98
C GLY A 104 0.55 2.17 -12.32
N LEU A 105 0.38 1.06 -11.59
CA LEU A 105 -0.73 0.12 -11.80
C LEU A 105 -2.09 0.78 -11.53
N ILE A 106 -2.24 1.49 -10.41
CA ILE A 106 -3.48 2.21 -10.07
C ILE A 106 -3.80 3.28 -11.15
N SER A 107 -2.78 3.89 -11.75
CA SER A 107 -2.95 4.96 -12.73
C SER A 107 -3.43 4.50 -14.13
N VAL A 108 -3.29 3.21 -14.45
CA VAL A 108 -3.67 2.61 -15.75
C VAL A 108 -4.95 1.77 -15.69
N THR A 109 -5.33 1.31 -14.50
CA THR A 109 -6.63 0.69 -14.29
C THR A 109 -7.73 1.71 -14.53
N THR A 110 -8.85 1.23 -15.06
CA THR A 110 -10.04 2.02 -15.39
C THR A 110 -11.23 1.73 -14.50
N SER A 111 -11.18 0.67 -13.70
CA SER A 111 -12.19 0.38 -12.69
C SER A 111 -11.57 -0.19 -11.41
N ARG A 112 -12.36 -0.12 -10.33
CA ARG A 112 -12.02 -0.79 -9.07
C ARG A 112 -11.93 -2.30 -9.25
N ASP A 113 -12.72 -2.87 -10.16
CA ASP A 113 -12.74 -4.31 -10.45
C ASP A 113 -11.45 -4.78 -11.15
N GLU A 114 -10.86 -3.96 -12.02
CA GLU A 114 -9.55 -4.25 -12.62
C GLU A 114 -8.44 -4.26 -11.55
N LEU A 115 -8.42 -3.26 -10.66
CA LEU A 115 -7.48 -3.23 -9.54
C LEU A 115 -7.72 -4.43 -8.60
N ALA A 116 -8.98 -4.75 -8.32
CA ALA A 116 -9.34 -5.91 -7.51
C ALA A 116 -8.86 -7.22 -8.15
N SER A 117 -8.87 -7.33 -9.49
CA SER A 117 -8.42 -8.55 -10.18
C SER A 117 -6.94 -8.81 -9.94
N VAL A 118 -6.09 -7.77 -10.01
CA VAL A 118 -4.67 -7.90 -9.72
C VAL A 118 -4.44 -8.20 -8.24
N LEU A 119 -5.12 -7.49 -7.33
CA LEU A 119 -4.98 -7.75 -5.90
C LEU A 119 -5.47 -9.15 -5.50
N ALA A 120 -6.53 -9.66 -6.12
CA ALA A 120 -7.03 -11.02 -5.89
C ALA A 120 -6.06 -12.09 -6.43
N HIS A 121 -5.42 -11.81 -7.58
CA HIS A 121 -4.34 -12.64 -8.13
C HIS A 121 -3.13 -12.70 -7.17
N GLU A 122 -2.65 -11.55 -6.71
CA GLU A 122 -1.55 -11.50 -5.75
C GLU A 122 -1.90 -12.13 -4.39
N LEU A 123 -3.12 -11.91 -3.88
CA LEU A 123 -3.61 -12.59 -2.69
C LEU A 123 -3.54 -14.11 -2.86
N SER A 124 -3.92 -14.60 -4.04
CA SER A 124 -3.89 -16.03 -4.35
C SER A 124 -2.47 -16.59 -4.37
N HIS A 125 -1.46 -15.82 -4.83
CA HIS A 125 -0.07 -16.25 -4.69
C HIS A 125 0.35 -16.45 -3.23
N VAL A 126 -0.12 -15.60 -2.33
CA VAL A 126 0.16 -15.71 -0.89
C VAL A 126 -0.62 -16.87 -0.26
N THR A 127 -1.94 -16.97 -0.48
CA THR A 127 -2.77 -18.02 0.15
C THR A 127 -2.40 -19.41 -0.34
N GLN A 128 -2.04 -19.53 -1.62
CA GLN A 128 -1.55 -20.77 -2.20
C GLN A 128 -0.04 -21.00 -1.94
N ARG A 129 0.60 -20.15 -1.11
CA ARG A 129 2.00 -20.26 -0.67
C ARG A 129 2.98 -20.52 -1.81
N HIS A 130 2.78 -19.90 -2.97
CA HIS A 130 3.59 -20.18 -4.17
C HIS A 130 5.08 -19.94 -3.94
N ILE A 131 5.46 -18.89 -3.21
CA ILE A 131 6.87 -18.62 -2.90
C ILE A 131 7.47 -19.74 -2.04
N SER A 132 6.74 -20.27 -1.07
CA SER A 132 7.17 -21.42 -0.26
C SER A 132 7.31 -22.68 -1.11
N ARG A 133 6.34 -22.96 -1.99
CA ARG A 133 6.36 -24.10 -2.90
C ARG A 133 7.48 -24.02 -3.95
N LEU A 134 7.81 -22.82 -4.45
CA LEU A 134 8.98 -22.61 -5.31
C LEU A 134 10.28 -22.93 -4.56
N THR A 135 10.39 -22.46 -3.31
CA THR A 135 11.56 -22.70 -2.45
C THR A 135 11.80 -24.20 -2.21
N SER A 136 10.73 -24.97 -1.96
CA SER A 136 10.83 -26.41 -1.71
C SER A 136 11.15 -27.21 -2.97
N GLN A 137 10.61 -26.80 -4.13
CA GLN A 137 10.84 -27.47 -5.43
C GLN A 137 12.28 -27.31 -5.93
N GLU A 138 12.91 -26.16 -5.74
CA GLU A 138 14.29 -25.95 -6.17
C GLU A 138 15.34 -26.64 -5.26
N LYS A 139 14.91 -27.23 -4.13
CA LYS A 139 15.70 -28.04 -3.16
C LYS A 139 17.08 -27.47 -2.74
N ARG A 140 17.40 -26.21 -3.04
CA ARG A 140 18.80 -25.72 -2.99
C ARG A 140 18.97 -24.25 -2.59
N GLN A 141 17.90 -23.51 -2.33
CA GLN A 141 18.03 -22.09 -1.97
C GLN A 141 17.52 -21.85 -0.56
N ALA A 142 18.42 -21.40 0.31
CA ALA A 142 18.03 -21.00 1.65
C ALA A 142 17.13 -19.75 1.59
N PRO A 143 16.15 -19.60 2.49
CA PRO A 143 15.21 -18.47 2.49
C PRO A 143 15.87 -17.08 2.42
N TRP A 144 17.09 -16.94 2.95
CA TRP A 144 17.86 -15.70 2.88
C TRP A 144 18.31 -15.34 1.45
N VAL A 145 18.59 -16.34 0.59
CA VAL A 145 18.95 -16.15 -0.83
C VAL A 145 17.76 -15.55 -1.57
N ILE A 146 16.55 -16.07 -1.33
CA ILE A 146 15.30 -15.57 -1.92
C ILE A 146 15.01 -14.14 -1.45
N GLY A 147 15.18 -13.86 -0.16
CA GLY A 147 15.10 -12.49 0.34
C GLY A 147 16.06 -11.54 -0.38
N ALA A 148 17.32 -11.96 -0.57
CA ALA A 148 18.31 -11.18 -1.32
C ALA A 148 17.94 -11.03 -2.81
N MET A 149 17.35 -12.04 -3.44
CA MET A 149 16.84 -11.98 -4.82
C MET A 149 15.70 -10.97 -4.97
N ILE A 150 14.71 -11.04 -4.09
CA ILE A 150 13.59 -10.10 -4.10
C ILE A 150 14.12 -8.67 -3.92
N LEU A 151 14.98 -8.44 -2.93
CA LEU A 151 15.59 -7.13 -2.70
C LEU A 151 16.44 -6.65 -3.89
N GLY A 152 17.22 -7.55 -4.49
CA GLY A 152 18.01 -7.26 -5.70
C GLY A 152 17.14 -6.86 -6.89
N ALA A 153 16.04 -7.58 -7.14
CA ALA A 153 15.09 -7.29 -8.22
C ALA A 153 14.34 -5.97 -8.01
N LEU A 154 14.17 -5.54 -6.76
CA LEU A 154 13.61 -4.23 -6.41
C LEU A 154 14.66 -3.11 -6.56
N ALA A 155 15.91 -3.34 -6.14
CA ALA A 155 16.99 -2.35 -6.16
C ALA A 155 17.59 -2.09 -7.56
N GLY A 156 17.67 -3.12 -8.42
CA GLY A 156 18.30 -3.06 -9.76
C GLY A 156 17.62 -2.11 -10.75
N ARG A 157 16.51 -1.47 -10.38
CA ARG A 157 15.70 -0.59 -11.23
C ARG A 157 16.11 0.89 -11.18
N LYS A 158 17.08 1.26 -10.32
CA LYS A 158 17.31 2.65 -9.89
C LYS A 158 18.47 3.43 -10.53
N SER A 159 19.23 2.90 -11.50
CA SER A 159 20.34 3.67 -12.10
C SER A 159 20.35 3.66 -13.64
N PRO A 160 20.09 4.80 -14.29
CA PRO A 160 20.44 5.03 -15.69
C PRO A 160 21.95 5.19 -15.91
N ASP A 161 22.72 5.60 -14.89
CA ASP A 161 24.18 5.69 -14.93
C ASP A 161 24.82 4.51 -14.20
N ALA A 162 25.21 3.48 -14.96
CA ALA A 162 25.59 2.18 -14.42
C ALA A 162 26.81 1.55 -15.12
N ALA A 163 27.89 2.30 -15.33
CA ALA A 163 29.17 1.67 -15.67
C ALA A 163 29.67 0.75 -14.51
N ASN A 164 29.31 1.06 -13.26
CA ASN A 164 29.63 0.22 -12.08
C ASN A 164 28.46 -0.64 -11.57
N ALA A 165 27.21 -0.41 -11.99
CA ALA A 165 26.07 -1.26 -11.61
C ALA A 165 25.86 -2.45 -12.57
N MET A 166 26.73 -2.62 -13.57
CA MET A 166 26.62 -3.71 -14.55
C MET A 166 26.86 -5.10 -13.94
N ILE A 167 27.62 -5.20 -12.85
CA ILE A 167 27.89 -6.46 -12.14
C ILE A 167 26.73 -6.85 -11.20
N SER A 168 26.01 -5.87 -10.65
CA SER A 168 24.81 -6.10 -9.83
C SER A 168 23.53 -6.18 -10.67
N GLY A 169 23.46 -5.48 -11.80
CA GLY A 169 22.33 -5.46 -12.72
C GLY A 169 22.17 -6.77 -13.52
N SER A 170 23.26 -7.41 -13.93
CA SER A 170 23.20 -8.73 -14.58
C SER A 170 22.70 -9.82 -13.61
N GLN A 171 23.11 -9.74 -12.34
CA GLN A 171 22.65 -10.62 -11.28
C GLN A 171 21.20 -10.30 -10.90
N ALA A 172 20.81 -9.04 -10.72
CA ALA A 172 19.42 -8.65 -10.41
C ALA A 172 18.43 -9.00 -11.53
N VAL A 173 18.83 -8.87 -12.80
CA VAL A 173 18.03 -9.31 -13.96
C VAL A 173 17.94 -10.83 -14.04
N ALA A 174 19.02 -11.55 -13.71
CA ALA A 174 18.99 -13.02 -13.59
C ALA A 174 18.12 -13.48 -12.40
N MET A 175 18.16 -12.78 -11.26
CA MET A 175 17.34 -13.04 -10.07
C MET A 175 15.85 -12.72 -10.33
N GLN A 176 15.55 -11.68 -11.12
CA GLN A 176 14.17 -11.34 -11.49
C GLN A 176 13.55 -12.42 -12.39
N GLY A 177 14.34 -13.10 -13.22
CA GLY A 177 13.89 -14.27 -13.99
C GLY A 177 13.70 -15.54 -13.16
N GLN A 178 14.27 -15.62 -11.95
CA GLN A 178 14.18 -16.78 -11.05
C GLN A 178 12.94 -16.76 -10.14
N LEU A 179 12.25 -15.61 -10.02
CA LEU A 179 10.98 -15.51 -9.29
C LEU A 179 9.75 -15.65 -10.21
N ASN A 180 9.96 -16.06 -11.45
CA ASN A 180 8.86 -16.32 -12.37
C ASN A 180 8.04 -17.50 -11.86
N PHE A 181 6.79 -17.24 -11.50
CA PHE A 181 5.87 -18.30 -11.14
C PHE A 181 5.69 -19.25 -12.32
N SER A 182 5.57 -20.55 -12.03
CA SER A 182 5.31 -21.54 -13.08
C SER A 182 3.97 -21.26 -13.73
N ARG A 183 3.78 -21.73 -14.97
CA ARG A 183 2.49 -21.59 -15.67
C ARG A 183 1.33 -22.21 -14.87
N ASP A 184 1.61 -23.26 -14.10
CA ASP A 184 0.62 -23.91 -13.25
C ASP A 184 0.23 -23.04 -12.06
N MET A 185 1.19 -22.38 -11.41
CA MET A 185 0.96 -21.43 -10.33
C MET A 185 0.19 -20.20 -10.81
N GLU A 186 0.50 -19.69 -11.99
CA GLU A 186 -0.25 -18.59 -12.60
C GLU A 186 -1.71 -18.99 -12.88
N ARG A 187 -1.94 -20.18 -13.44
CA ARG A 187 -3.32 -20.70 -13.66
C ARG A 187 -4.06 -20.92 -12.35
N GLU A 188 -3.38 -21.40 -11.31
CA GLU A 188 -3.96 -21.56 -9.98
C GLU A 188 -4.37 -20.20 -9.39
N ALA A 189 -3.47 -19.21 -9.44
CA ALA A 189 -3.71 -17.86 -8.93
C ALA A 189 -4.84 -17.14 -9.69
N ASP A 190 -4.90 -17.26 -11.02
CA ASP A 190 -5.99 -16.70 -11.82
C ASP A 190 -7.35 -17.27 -11.36
N ARG A 191 -7.44 -18.58 -11.14
CA ARG A 191 -8.68 -19.28 -10.82
C ARG A 191 -9.14 -19.01 -9.39
N VAL A 192 -8.22 -19.07 -8.43
CA VAL A 192 -8.51 -18.75 -7.02
C VAL A 192 -8.87 -17.26 -6.93
N GLY A 193 -8.08 -16.39 -7.55
CA GLY A 193 -8.29 -14.94 -7.55
C GLY A 193 -9.63 -14.54 -8.17
N TYR A 194 -9.99 -15.13 -9.31
CA TYR A 194 -11.29 -14.93 -9.94
C TYR A 194 -12.45 -15.27 -9.00
N ASN A 195 -12.36 -16.41 -8.31
CA ASN A 195 -13.41 -16.84 -7.39
C ASN A 195 -13.46 -15.98 -6.12
N VAL A 196 -12.31 -15.56 -5.59
CA VAL A 196 -12.22 -14.64 -4.45
C VAL A 196 -12.82 -13.28 -4.80
N LEU A 197 -12.46 -12.73 -5.96
CA LEU A 197 -12.99 -11.46 -6.47
C LEU A 197 -14.50 -11.51 -6.63
N THR A 198 -15.01 -12.57 -7.26
CA THR A 198 -16.46 -12.77 -7.46
C THR A 198 -17.18 -12.88 -6.11
N GLN A 199 -16.62 -13.64 -5.16
CA GLN A 199 -17.17 -13.79 -3.82
C GLN A 199 -17.15 -12.47 -3.02
N ALA A 200 -16.17 -11.60 -3.26
CA ALA A 200 -16.09 -10.27 -2.66
C ALA A 200 -17.09 -9.25 -3.25
N GLY A 201 -17.84 -9.64 -4.29
CA GLY A 201 -18.87 -8.82 -4.92
C GLY A 201 -18.37 -7.82 -5.97
N PHE A 202 -17.12 -7.97 -6.43
CA PHE A 202 -16.59 -7.22 -7.57
C PHE A 202 -17.06 -7.84 -8.89
N ASP A 203 -17.04 -7.05 -9.96
CA ASP A 203 -17.40 -7.51 -11.30
C ASP A 203 -16.31 -8.43 -11.88
N PRO A 204 -16.60 -9.71 -12.19
CA PRO A 204 -15.63 -10.62 -12.77
C PRO A 204 -15.09 -10.19 -14.15
N GLN A 205 -15.78 -9.27 -14.84
CA GLN A 205 -15.27 -8.62 -16.04
C GLN A 205 -13.94 -7.89 -15.80
N GLY A 206 -13.65 -7.46 -14.58
CA GLY A 206 -12.38 -6.83 -14.21
C GLY A 206 -11.17 -7.70 -14.55
N PHE A 207 -11.25 -9.02 -14.39
CA PHE A 207 -10.21 -9.96 -14.82
C PHE A 207 -10.01 -9.92 -16.34
N VAL A 208 -11.10 -9.97 -17.10
CA VAL A 208 -11.06 -10.00 -18.57
C VAL A 208 -10.50 -8.69 -19.11
N THR A 209 -10.98 -7.55 -18.63
CA THR A 209 -10.52 -6.24 -19.13
C THR A 209 -9.07 -5.96 -18.73
N MET A 210 -8.65 -6.34 -17.52
CA MET A 210 -7.26 -6.24 -17.11
C MET A 210 -6.34 -7.15 -17.93
N PHE A 211 -6.75 -8.40 -18.21
CA PHE A 211 -5.96 -9.32 -19.04
C PHE A 211 -5.85 -8.83 -20.48
N ASN A 212 -6.89 -8.20 -21.03
CA ASN A 212 -6.83 -7.57 -22.35
C ASN A 212 -5.81 -6.42 -22.37
N LYS A 213 -5.79 -5.56 -21.34
CA LYS A 213 -4.78 -4.50 -21.20
C LYS A 213 -3.37 -5.08 -21.13
N LEU A 214 -3.16 -6.10 -20.30
CA LEU A 214 -1.87 -6.78 -20.17
C LEU A 214 -1.43 -7.49 -21.45
N THR A 215 -2.35 -8.11 -22.19
CA THR A 215 -2.07 -8.76 -23.49
C THR A 215 -1.75 -7.72 -24.57
N GLN A 216 -2.41 -6.57 -24.55
CA GLN A 216 -2.08 -5.46 -25.44
C GLN A 216 -0.72 -4.88 -25.10
N ALA A 217 -0.44 -4.64 -23.81
CA ALA A 217 0.85 -4.19 -23.34
C ALA A 217 1.96 -5.18 -23.72
N ALA A 218 1.78 -6.49 -23.51
CA ALA A 218 2.76 -7.51 -23.85
C ALA A 218 3.17 -7.51 -25.33
N ARG A 219 2.27 -7.11 -26.24
CA ARG A 219 2.56 -6.98 -27.68
C ARG A 219 3.37 -5.73 -28.03
N LEU A 220 3.32 -4.72 -27.17
CA LEU A 220 3.92 -3.39 -27.39
C LEU A 220 5.11 -3.12 -26.45
N ASN A 221 5.40 -4.02 -25.50
CA ASN A 221 6.29 -3.79 -24.37
C ASN A 221 7.78 -3.99 -24.71
N ASP A 222 8.32 -3.15 -25.58
CA ASP A 222 9.77 -3.01 -25.76
C ASP A 222 10.38 -1.99 -24.76
N SER A 223 9.56 -1.15 -24.12
CA SER A 223 10.02 -0.02 -23.26
C SER A 223 10.25 -0.35 -21.78
N GLY A 224 9.77 -1.50 -21.28
CA GLY A 224 9.95 -1.92 -19.88
C GLY A 224 8.94 -1.32 -18.88
N ASP A 225 7.89 -0.65 -19.35
CA ASP A 225 6.87 0.00 -18.50
C ASP A 225 5.97 -0.98 -17.73
N TYR A 226 5.98 -2.26 -18.12
CA TYR A 226 5.20 -3.35 -17.51
C TYR A 226 6.11 -4.44 -16.92
N PRO A 227 6.85 -4.19 -15.82
CA PRO A 227 7.59 -5.22 -15.11
C PRO A 227 6.72 -6.40 -14.65
N TYR A 228 5.43 -6.16 -14.38
CA TYR A 228 4.45 -7.19 -14.02
C TYR A 228 4.44 -8.37 -15.00
N LEU A 229 4.58 -8.11 -16.30
CA LEU A 229 4.58 -9.15 -17.33
C LEU A 229 5.83 -10.03 -17.34
N ARG A 230 6.89 -9.63 -16.64
CA ARG A 230 8.12 -10.43 -16.51
C ARG A 230 7.91 -11.54 -15.49
N THR A 231 7.32 -11.21 -14.33
CA THR A 231 7.04 -12.16 -13.23
C THR A 231 5.73 -12.91 -13.42
N HIS A 232 4.76 -12.31 -14.12
CA HIS A 232 3.45 -12.90 -14.46
C HIS A 232 3.25 -12.91 -15.99
N PRO A 233 3.90 -13.82 -16.73
CA PRO A 233 3.77 -13.87 -18.18
C PRO A 233 2.32 -14.10 -18.61
N MET A 234 1.78 -13.14 -19.37
CA MET A 234 0.43 -13.25 -19.94
C MET A 234 0.45 -14.16 -21.15
N THR A 235 -0.40 -15.19 -21.16
CA THR A 235 -0.54 -16.15 -22.26
C THR A 235 -1.95 -16.13 -22.84
N THR A 236 -2.09 -16.54 -24.09
CA THR A 236 -3.39 -16.68 -24.74
C THR A 236 -4.30 -17.68 -24.03
N GLU A 237 -3.72 -18.73 -23.45
CA GLU A 237 -4.43 -19.74 -22.65
C GLU A 237 -5.07 -19.12 -21.41
N ARG A 238 -4.32 -18.33 -20.63
CA ARG A 238 -4.82 -17.66 -19.41
C ARG A 238 -5.95 -16.68 -19.73
N ALA A 239 -5.77 -15.87 -20.78
CA ALA A 239 -6.81 -14.96 -21.25
C ALA A 239 -8.07 -15.71 -21.70
N ALA A 240 -7.92 -16.85 -22.40
CA ALA A 240 -9.04 -17.68 -22.82
C ALA A 240 -9.76 -18.34 -21.62
N ASP A 241 -9.05 -18.81 -20.59
CA ASP A 241 -9.66 -19.38 -19.37
C ASP A 241 -10.55 -18.33 -18.66
N MET A 242 -10.06 -17.10 -18.50
CA MET A 242 -10.85 -16.00 -17.89
C MET A 242 -12.07 -15.63 -18.74
N GLN A 243 -11.91 -15.54 -20.06
CA GLN A 243 -13.02 -15.27 -20.97
C GLN A 243 -14.08 -16.38 -20.95
N ALA A 244 -13.66 -17.65 -20.90
CA ALA A 244 -14.58 -18.79 -20.85
C ALA A 244 -15.39 -18.79 -19.55
N ARG A 245 -14.78 -18.46 -18.41
CA ARG A 245 -15.47 -18.33 -17.10
C ARG A 245 -16.55 -17.26 -17.13
N GLN A 246 -16.30 -16.16 -17.83
CA GLN A 246 -17.25 -15.07 -17.94
C GLN A 246 -18.52 -15.45 -18.74
N GLN A 247 -18.40 -16.36 -19.72
CA GLN A 247 -19.57 -16.83 -20.50
C GLN A 247 -20.55 -17.65 -19.67
N LEU A 248 -20.12 -18.17 -18.52
CA LEU A 248 -20.94 -18.96 -17.61
C LEU A 248 -21.78 -18.10 -16.65
N LEU A 249 -21.51 -16.79 -16.60
CA LEU A 249 -22.28 -15.85 -15.77
C LEU A 249 -23.49 -15.32 -16.54
N PRO A 250 -24.65 -15.11 -15.89
CA PRO A 250 -25.75 -14.35 -16.48
C PRO A 250 -25.20 -13.02 -17.02
N ARG A 251 -25.57 -12.64 -18.24
CA ARG A 251 -25.23 -11.33 -18.84
C ARG A 251 -25.96 -10.21 -18.09
N GLU A 252 -25.57 -9.97 -16.85
CA GLU A 252 -26.05 -8.85 -16.07
C GLU A 252 -24.96 -7.80 -16.00
N LYS A 253 -25.17 -6.75 -16.81
CA LYS A 253 -24.41 -5.49 -16.95
C LYS A 253 -23.35 -5.46 -18.04
N ALA A 254 -23.47 -4.45 -18.89
CA ALA A 254 -22.37 -3.96 -19.71
C ALA A 254 -21.20 -3.54 -18.79
N PRO A 255 -19.94 -3.51 -19.28
CA PRO A 255 -18.81 -3.06 -18.49
C PRO A 255 -19.16 -1.72 -17.84
N ALA A 256 -19.10 -1.65 -16.51
CA ALA A 256 -19.39 -0.40 -15.82
C ALA A 256 -18.42 0.67 -16.31
N ALA A 257 -18.94 1.84 -16.70
CA ALA A 257 -18.09 3.00 -16.96
C ALA A 257 -17.17 3.24 -15.74
N PRO A 258 -15.94 3.75 -15.93
CA PRO A 258 -15.03 4.03 -14.82
C PRO A 258 -15.76 4.75 -13.70
N SER A 259 -15.74 4.18 -12.49
CA SER A 259 -16.34 4.88 -11.36
C SER A 259 -15.61 6.21 -11.16
N LEU A 260 -16.36 7.25 -10.79
CA LEU A 260 -15.78 8.56 -10.52
C LEU A 260 -14.66 8.44 -9.48
N GLU A 261 -14.92 7.72 -8.39
CA GLU A 261 -13.94 7.42 -7.33
C GLU A 261 -12.64 6.86 -7.91
N HIS A 262 -12.69 5.76 -8.67
CA HIS A 262 -11.49 5.14 -9.24
C HIS A 262 -10.76 6.08 -10.18
N SER A 263 -11.50 6.85 -10.99
CA SER A 263 -10.92 7.80 -11.94
C SER A 263 -10.16 8.94 -11.23
N LEU A 264 -10.60 9.36 -10.04
CA LEU A 264 -9.89 10.33 -9.21
C LEU A 264 -8.67 9.70 -8.52
N MET A 265 -8.76 8.44 -8.08
CA MET A 265 -7.63 7.72 -7.47
C MET A 265 -6.53 7.40 -8.49
N ALA A 266 -6.89 7.02 -9.72
CA ALA A 266 -5.95 6.90 -10.83
C ALA A 266 -5.26 8.23 -11.14
N ALA A 267 -5.99 9.35 -11.07
CA ALA A 267 -5.42 10.70 -11.23
C ALA A 267 -4.46 11.07 -10.09
N ARG A 268 -4.82 10.74 -8.84
CA ARG A 268 -3.95 10.91 -7.67
C ARG A 268 -2.67 10.09 -7.82
N ALA A 269 -2.79 8.80 -8.13
CA ALA A 269 -1.67 7.90 -8.34
C ALA A 269 -0.72 8.44 -9.42
N ARG A 270 -1.25 8.90 -10.56
CA ARG A 270 -0.48 9.51 -11.65
C ARG A 270 0.30 10.75 -11.22
N ALA A 271 -0.31 11.64 -10.43
CA ALA A 271 0.34 12.87 -9.97
C ALA A 271 1.44 12.59 -8.92
N LEU A 272 1.23 11.59 -8.06
CA LEU A 272 2.19 11.18 -7.03
C LEU A 272 3.36 10.36 -7.61
N SER A 273 3.11 9.57 -8.67
CA SER A 273 4.14 8.80 -9.39
C SER A 273 4.84 9.59 -10.50
N ALA A 274 4.42 10.82 -10.78
CA ALA A 274 5.07 11.67 -11.77
C ALA A 274 6.51 11.98 -11.34
N VAL A 275 7.47 11.66 -12.23
CA VAL A 275 8.90 11.84 -12.03
C VAL A 275 9.36 13.10 -12.76
N GLY A 276 9.95 14.04 -12.00
CA GLY A 276 10.50 15.27 -12.54
C GLY A 276 9.48 16.40 -12.75
N VAL A 277 10.02 17.61 -12.89
CA VAL A 277 9.24 18.86 -13.00
C VAL A 277 8.42 18.89 -14.29
N ASP A 278 8.95 18.38 -15.40
CA ASP A 278 8.27 18.45 -16.69
C ASP A 278 7.02 17.56 -16.75
N ALA A 279 7.08 16.35 -16.16
CA ALA A 279 5.90 15.49 -16.06
C ALA A 279 4.78 16.16 -15.25
N LEU A 280 5.12 16.86 -14.16
CA LEU A 280 4.15 17.63 -13.37
C LEU A 280 3.58 18.81 -14.17
N ARG A 281 4.43 19.54 -14.92
CA ARG A 281 3.99 20.63 -15.79
C ARG A 281 3.06 20.14 -16.90
N THR A 282 3.30 18.96 -17.47
CA THR A 282 2.41 18.34 -18.45
C THR A 282 1.02 18.10 -17.84
N LEU A 283 0.91 17.55 -16.63
CA LEU A 283 -0.38 17.36 -15.98
C LEU A 283 -1.15 18.68 -15.76
N VAL A 284 -0.44 19.74 -15.37
CA VAL A 284 -1.03 21.07 -15.24
C VAL A 284 -1.48 21.62 -16.60
N HIS A 285 -0.64 21.45 -17.63
CA HIS A 285 -0.94 21.90 -18.99
C HIS A 285 -2.13 21.17 -19.61
N ASP A 286 -2.22 19.85 -19.45
CA ASP A 286 -3.31 19.02 -19.98
C ASP A 286 -4.68 19.45 -19.44
N ALA A 287 -4.74 19.85 -18.16
CA ALA A 287 -5.96 20.41 -17.58
C ALA A 287 -6.28 21.82 -18.09
N ALA A 288 -5.26 22.62 -18.44
CA ALA A 288 -5.44 23.94 -19.02
C ALA A 288 -5.86 23.89 -20.50
N SER A 289 -5.40 22.89 -21.25
CA SER A 289 -5.65 22.72 -22.69
C SER A 289 -6.83 21.79 -23.00
N MET A 290 -7.57 21.31 -21.98
CA MET A 290 -8.67 20.36 -22.19
C MET A 290 -9.79 20.95 -23.06
N PRO A 291 -10.34 20.18 -24.03
CA PRO A 291 -11.46 20.63 -24.86
C PRO A 291 -12.72 20.93 -24.05
N ALA A 292 -13.54 21.88 -24.53
CA ALA A 292 -14.79 22.26 -23.85
C ALA A 292 -15.78 21.09 -23.71
N ASN A 293 -15.77 20.12 -24.64
CA ASN A 293 -16.65 18.94 -24.67
C ASN A 293 -16.05 17.70 -23.98
N VAL A 294 -14.99 17.85 -23.17
CA VAL A 294 -14.42 16.73 -22.42
C VAL A 294 -15.47 16.12 -21.47
N ALA A 295 -15.54 14.78 -21.42
CA ALA A 295 -16.46 14.06 -20.55
C ALA A 295 -16.28 14.46 -19.07
N PRO A 296 -17.36 14.57 -18.26
CA PRO A 296 -17.29 15.08 -16.89
C PRO A 296 -16.29 14.35 -15.98
N VAL A 297 -16.26 13.02 -16.01
CA VAL A 297 -15.31 12.22 -15.21
C VAL A 297 -13.86 12.49 -15.63
N ARG A 298 -13.60 12.58 -16.94
CA ARG A 298 -12.26 12.91 -17.45
C ARG A 298 -11.84 14.33 -17.06
N ARG A 299 -12.77 15.30 -17.10
CA ARG A 299 -12.54 16.66 -16.58
C ARG A 299 -12.14 16.63 -15.11
N ALA A 300 -12.87 15.88 -14.29
CA ALA A 300 -12.60 15.75 -12.87
C ALA A 300 -11.21 15.16 -12.61
N SER A 301 -10.83 14.09 -13.32
CA SER A 301 -9.48 13.50 -13.22
C SER A 301 -8.36 14.46 -13.65
N LEU A 302 -8.57 15.25 -14.71
CA LEU A 302 -7.60 16.26 -15.16
C LEU A 302 -7.41 17.36 -14.10
N LEU A 303 -8.52 17.90 -13.57
CA LEU A 303 -8.46 18.91 -12.49
C LEU A 303 -7.79 18.36 -11.23
N TYR A 304 -8.09 17.12 -10.85
CA TYR A 304 -7.51 16.46 -9.68
C TYR A 304 -5.99 16.33 -9.83
N SER A 305 -5.53 15.70 -10.92
CA SER A 305 -4.09 15.48 -11.15
C SER A 305 -3.32 16.79 -11.32
N ALA A 306 -3.89 17.79 -12.01
CA ALA A 306 -3.29 19.11 -12.16
C ALA A 306 -3.16 19.86 -10.83
N SER A 307 -4.16 19.76 -9.95
CA SER A 307 -4.11 20.39 -8.62
C SER A 307 -2.96 19.82 -7.77
N LEU A 308 -2.85 18.49 -7.68
CA LEU A 308 -1.73 17.84 -6.98
C LEU A 308 -0.38 18.17 -7.63
N ALA A 309 -0.32 18.14 -8.97
CA ALA A 309 0.90 18.44 -9.69
C ALA A 309 1.38 19.88 -9.43
N ALA A 310 0.46 20.86 -9.48
CA ALA A 310 0.74 22.24 -9.12
C ALA A 310 1.20 22.39 -7.66
N SER A 311 0.58 21.66 -6.73
CA SER A 311 1.01 21.65 -5.32
C SER A 311 2.45 21.15 -5.17
N ARG A 312 2.81 20.06 -5.87
CA ARG A 312 4.20 19.53 -5.89
C ARG A 312 5.19 20.49 -6.55
N LEU A 313 4.74 21.31 -7.50
CA LEU A 313 5.52 22.40 -8.09
C LEU A 313 5.60 23.65 -7.20
N ARG A 314 4.96 23.64 -6.02
CA ARG A 314 4.80 24.77 -5.10
C ARG A 314 4.05 25.96 -5.73
N ASP A 315 3.24 25.71 -6.75
CA ASP A 315 2.28 26.67 -7.29
C ASP A 315 0.95 26.55 -6.54
N THR A 316 0.91 27.13 -5.34
CA THR A 316 -0.27 27.13 -4.47
C THR A 316 -1.50 27.78 -5.14
N GLY A 317 -1.28 28.79 -5.97
CA GLY A 317 -2.36 29.49 -6.68
C GLY A 317 -3.10 28.53 -7.60
N THR A 318 -2.38 27.93 -8.54
CA THR A 318 -2.95 26.95 -9.46
C THR A 318 -3.50 25.74 -8.73
N ALA A 319 -2.79 25.21 -7.72
CA ALA A 319 -3.23 24.03 -6.98
C ALA A 319 -4.62 24.22 -6.34
N VAL A 320 -4.80 25.32 -5.60
CA VAL A 320 -6.07 25.66 -4.94
C VAL A 320 -7.16 25.97 -5.97
N THR A 321 -6.85 26.71 -7.04
CA THR A 321 -7.84 27.02 -8.08
C THR A 321 -8.36 25.77 -8.78
N GLN A 322 -7.51 24.82 -9.15
CA GLN A 322 -7.98 23.58 -9.78
C GLN A 322 -8.75 22.69 -8.79
N ALA A 323 -8.34 22.62 -7.52
CA ALA A 323 -9.08 21.90 -6.49
C ALA A 323 -10.47 22.51 -6.23
N GLN A 324 -10.60 23.84 -6.21
CA GLN A 324 -11.89 24.51 -6.05
C GLN A 324 -12.81 24.22 -7.24
N ARG A 325 -12.31 24.33 -8.47
CA ARG A 325 -13.07 23.98 -9.68
C ARG A 325 -13.57 22.54 -9.65
N LEU A 326 -12.75 21.62 -9.16
CA LEU A 326 -13.14 20.23 -8.96
C LEU A 326 -14.24 20.10 -7.91
N ALA A 327 -14.10 20.77 -6.75
CA ALA A 327 -15.09 20.76 -5.69
C ALA A 327 -16.45 21.30 -6.17
N ASP A 328 -16.44 22.39 -6.92
CA ASP A 328 -17.65 22.98 -7.49
C ASP A 328 -18.33 22.03 -8.50
N GLN A 329 -17.54 21.33 -9.32
CA GLN A 329 -18.04 20.34 -10.28
C GLN A 329 -18.68 19.13 -9.58
N LEU A 330 -18.07 18.66 -8.49
CA LEU A 330 -18.44 17.39 -7.84
C LEU A 330 -19.36 17.57 -6.63
N LYS A 331 -19.84 18.78 -6.33
CA LYS A 331 -20.64 19.11 -5.14
C LYS A 331 -21.88 18.22 -4.94
N ASP A 332 -22.49 17.75 -6.03
CA ASP A 332 -23.72 16.96 -6.01
C ASP A 332 -23.45 15.43 -5.99
N ASP A 333 -22.19 15.01 -6.12
CA ASP A 333 -21.75 13.61 -5.97
C ASP A 333 -21.06 13.44 -4.61
N ALA A 334 -21.68 12.71 -3.67
CA ALA A 334 -21.16 12.64 -2.30
C ALA A 334 -19.70 12.11 -2.21
N VAL A 335 -19.32 11.16 -3.06
CA VAL A 335 -17.97 10.58 -3.07
C VAL A 335 -16.98 11.57 -3.70
N GLY A 336 -17.35 12.15 -4.84
CA GLY A 336 -16.61 13.18 -5.55
C GLY A 336 -16.39 14.44 -4.70
N ALA A 337 -17.43 14.94 -4.06
CA ALA A 337 -17.39 16.08 -3.14
C ALA A 337 -16.44 15.82 -1.97
N ARG A 338 -16.48 14.62 -1.38
CA ARG A 338 -15.54 14.23 -0.31
C ARG A 338 -14.09 14.27 -0.82
N LEU A 339 -13.80 13.61 -1.95
CA LEU A 339 -12.43 13.54 -2.48
C LEU A 339 -11.89 14.90 -2.92
N ALA A 340 -12.75 15.74 -3.50
CA ALA A 340 -12.39 17.11 -3.88
C ALA A 340 -12.13 17.99 -2.64
N ARG A 341 -12.93 17.84 -1.58
CA ARG A 341 -12.74 18.52 -0.30
C ARG A 341 -11.42 18.13 0.38
N LEU A 342 -11.09 16.83 0.39
CA LEU A 342 -9.81 16.33 0.92
C LEU A 342 -8.63 16.91 0.13
N LEU A 343 -8.70 16.88 -1.21
CA LEU A 343 -7.68 17.47 -2.08
C LEU A 343 -7.52 18.97 -1.81
N LEU A 344 -8.62 19.72 -1.75
CA LEU A 344 -8.59 21.16 -1.50
C LEU A 344 -7.96 21.49 -0.15
N ALA A 345 -8.29 20.73 0.90
CA ALA A 345 -7.67 20.87 2.21
C ALA A 345 -6.16 20.56 2.16
N GLU A 346 -5.77 19.44 1.55
CA GLU A 346 -4.38 19.02 1.39
C GLU A 346 -3.52 20.08 0.69
N VAL A 347 -3.95 20.55 -0.49
CA VAL A 347 -3.17 21.56 -1.23
C VAL A 347 -3.17 22.93 -0.54
N SER A 348 -4.21 23.24 0.24
CA SER A 348 -4.24 24.46 1.06
C SER A 348 -3.24 24.37 2.22
N ILE A 349 -3.19 23.24 2.93
CA ILE A 349 -2.21 23.00 4.01
C ILE A 349 -0.79 23.07 3.45
N ALA A 350 -0.51 22.35 2.36
CA ALA A 350 0.80 22.35 1.70
C ALA A 350 1.23 23.75 1.22
N GLY A 351 0.25 24.58 0.83
CA GLY A 351 0.46 25.97 0.43
C GLY A 351 0.57 26.99 1.57
N GLY A 352 0.63 26.55 2.84
CA GLY A 352 0.70 27.42 4.01
C GLY A 352 -0.62 28.08 4.41
N ARG A 353 -1.75 27.61 3.88
CA ARG A 353 -3.10 28.13 4.13
C ARG A 353 -3.91 27.16 5.02
N ALA A 354 -3.30 26.65 6.09
CA ALA A 354 -3.94 25.69 6.99
C ALA A 354 -5.24 26.22 7.62
N GLN A 355 -5.30 27.52 7.93
CA GLN A 355 -6.51 28.14 8.51
C GLN A 355 -7.72 28.05 7.56
N SER A 356 -7.53 28.15 6.24
CA SER A 356 -8.63 28.00 5.29
C SER A 356 -9.02 26.55 5.03
N ALA A 357 -8.16 25.58 5.40
CA ALA A 357 -8.45 24.16 5.29
C ALA A 357 -9.33 23.63 6.43
N LEU A 358 -9.27 24.23 7.63
CA LEU A 358 -10.02 23.75 8.80
C LEU A 358 -11.54 23.62 8.58
N PRO A 359 -12.26 24.58 7.96
CA PRO A 359 -13.69 24.44 7.72
C PRO A 359 -14.05 23.30 6.74
N LEU A 360 -13.07 22.82 5.96
CA LEU A 360 -13.24 21.70 5.04
C LEU A 360 -13.10 20.34 5.75
N LEU A 361 -12.69 20.30 7.02
CA LEU A 361 -12.30 19.09 7.71
C LEU A 361 -13.13 18.88 8.97
N ASP A 362 -13.84 17.75 9.04
CA ASP A 362 -14.65 17.40 10.20
C ASP A 362 -13.76 16.91 11.35
N ALA A 363 -13.84 17.61 12.49
CA ALA A 363 -13.13 17.27 13.72
C ALA A 363 -13.56 15.91 14.31
N ASN A 364 -14.74 15.41 13.94
CA ASN A 364 -15.29 14.13 14.42
C ASN A 364 -15.14 12.99 13.40
N ALA A 365 -14.52 13.24 12.24
CA ALA A 365 -14.33 12.21 11.24
C ALA A 365 -13.49 11.04 11.79
N THR A 366 -13.89 9.82 11.44
CA THR A 366 -13.24 8.58 11.89
C THR A 366 -12.38 7.93 10.81
N LYS A 367 -12.35 8.52 9.61
CA LYS A 367 -11.57 8.03 8.48
C LYS A 367 -10.17 8.63 8.48
N ARG A 368 -9.16 7.81 8.15
CA ARG A 368 -7.74 8.17 8.23
C ARG A 368 -7.39 9.48 7.51
N PRO A 369 -7.82 9.72 6.25
CA PRO A 369 -7.48 10.96 5.55
C PRO A 369 -7.95 12.21 6.27
N GLU A 370 -9.20 12.22 6.77
CA GLU A 370 -9.73 13.35 7.52
C GLU A 370 -9.04 13.54 8.86
N VAL A 371 -8.75 12.46 9.58
CA VAL A 371 -8.06 12.52 10.88
C VAL A 371 -6.68 13.16 10.71
N LEU A 372 -5.91 12.72 9.72
CA LEU A 372 -4.56 13.24 9.47
C LEU A 372 -4.57 14.67 8.94
N LEU A 373 -5.37 14.97 7.91
CA LEU A 373 -5.44 16.34 7.37
C LEU A 373 -5.95 17.35 8.42
N TRP A 374 -6.95 16.97 9.23
CA TRP A 374 -7.40 17.82 10.33
C TRP A 374 -6.29 18.04 11.34
N SER A 375 -5.53 16.99 11.65
CA SER A 375 -4.43 17.06 12.63
C SER A 375 -3.30 17.96 12.12
N HIS A 376 -2.92 17.86 10.85
CA HIS A 376 -1.94 18.75 10.23
C HIS A 376 -2.42 20.21 10.20
N ALA A 377 -3.66 20.45 9.77
CA ALA A 377 -4.22 21.81 9.73
C ALA A 377 -4.33 22.41 11.14
N ARG A 378 -4.76 21.62 12.13
CA ARG A 378 -4.92 22.08 13.51
C ARG A 378 -3.58 22.33 14.19
N LEU A 379 -2.59 21.47 13.96
CA LEU A 379 -1.24 21.67 14.46
C LEU A 379 -0.60 22.94 13.86
N ALA A 380 -0.74 23.16 12.55
CA ALA A 380 -0.25 24.36 11.88
C ALA A 380 -0.94 25.66 12.32
N THR A 381 -2.10 25.57 12.99
CA THR A 381 -2.86 26.69 13.54
C THR A 381 -2.80 26.77 15.07
N GLY A 382 -1.87 26.03 15.69
CA GLY A 382 -1.58 26.12 17.13
C GLY A 382 -2.42 25.23 18.05
N GLY A 383 -3.30 24.37 17.52
CA GLY A 383 -4.13 23.47 18.33
C GLY A 383 -3.45 22.13 18.67
N ALA A 384 -2.23 22.18 19.18
CA ALA A 384 -1.46 20.99 19.54
C ALA A 384 -2.14 20.11 20.62
N PRO A 385 -2.79 20.66 21.67
CA PRO A 385 -3.51 19.84 22.66
C PRO A 385 -4.64 19.00 22.05
N GLU A 386 -5.45 19.58 21.15
CA GLU A 386 -6.56 18.88 20.51
C GLU A 386 -6.07 17.78 19.56
N VAL A 387 -4.97 18.04 18.85
CA VAL A 387 -4.30 17.02 18.02
C VAL A 387 -3.80 15.87 18.88
N ALA A 388 -3.12 16.16 19.99
CA ALA A 388 -2.61 15.13 20.88
C ALA A 388 -3.72 14.25 21.46
N GLN A 389 -4.83 14.84 21.91
CA GLN A 389 -5.98 14.10 22.43
C GLN A 389 -6.58 13.16 21.37
N ARG A 390 -6.78 13.68 20.15
CA ARG A 390 -7.36 12.89 19.05
C ARG A 390 -6.43 11.76 18.63
N LEU A 391 -5.16 12.07 18.37
CA LEU A 391 -4.21 11.09 17.87
C LEU A 391 -3.81 10.06 18.92
N GLN A 392 -3.79 10.39 20.21
CA GLN A 392 -3.60 9.39 21.27
C GLN A 392 -4.67 8.29 21.22
N THR A 393 -5.92 8.67 20.96
CA THR A 393 -7.02 7.70 20.80
C THR A 393 -6.87 6.90 19.50
N TRP A 394 -6.49 7.57 18.41
CA TRP A 394 -6.28 6.94 17.10
C TRP A 394 -5.20 5.86 17.15
N VAL A 395 -4.00 6.20 17.63
CA VAL A 395 -2.85 5.27 17.62
C VAL A 395 -3.00 4.11 18.61
N ALA A 396 -3.86 4.25 19.63
CA ALA A 396 -4.23 3.11 20.47
C ALA A 396 -5.04 2.05 19.71
N GLN A 397 -5.81 2.46 18.69
CA GLN A 397 -6.59 1.55 17.83
C GLN A 397 -5.84 1.17 16.55
N GLN A 398 -4.97 2.06 16.08
CA GLN A 398 -4.19 1.93 14.84
C GLN A 398 -2.68 2.06 15.13
N PRO A 399 -2.08 1.16 15.92
CA PRO A 399 -0.69 1.29 16.38
C PRO A 399 0.36 1.21 15.25
N ARG A 400 -0.04 0.76 14.06
CA ARG A 400 0.81 0.70 12.86
C ARG A 400 0.73 1.95 11.97
N ASP A 401 -0.01 2.98 12.38
CA ASP A 401 -0.09 4.23 11.64
C ASP A 401 1.10 5.15 11.99
N ALA A 402 2.19 5.01 11.23
CA ALA A 402 3.43 5.75 11.46
C ALA A 402 3.26 7.27 11.32
N GLU A 403 2.45 7.72 10.34
CA GLU A 403 2.18 9.15 10.12
C GLU A 403 1.40 9.77 11.29
N ALA A 404 0.43 9.03 11.86
CA ALA A 404 -0.28 9.46 13.06
C ALA A 404 0.66 9.56 14.27
N TRP A 405 1.57 8.59 14.46
CA TRP A 405 2.58 8.65 15.52
C TRP A 405 3.54 9.85 15.36
N HIS A 406 4.04 10.11 14.16
CA HIS A 406 4.86 11.28 13.89
C HIS A 406 4.12 12.59 14.13
N THR A 407 2.85 12.67 13.72
CA THR A 407 2.02 13.86 13.94
C THR A 407 1.74 14.07 15.44
N LEU A 408 1.54 12.98 16.19
CA LEU A 408 1.39 13.01 17.65
C LEU A 408 2.69 13.47 18.34
N SER A 409 3.85 13.01 17.87
CA SER A 409 5.15 13.46 18.34
C SER A 409 5.33 14.98 18.14
N ALA A 410 4.96 15.50 16.97
CA ALA A 410 5.00 16.93 16.69
C ALA A 410 4.05 17.72 17.61
N ALA A 411 2.85 17.20 17.88
CA ALA A 411 1.90 17.80 18.82
C ALA A 411 2.43 17.82 20.27
N TYR A 412 3.10 16.76 20.74
CA TYR A 412 3.74 16.77 22.05
C TYR A 412 4.93 17.72 22.12
N THR A 413 5.72 17.80 21.05
CA THR A 413 6.83 18.75 20.93
C THR A 413 6.36 20.19 21.07
N ALA A 414 5.27 20.55 20.37
CA ALA A 414 4.66 21.87 20.45
C ALA A 414 4.12 22.22 21.85
N GLN A 415 3.84 21.20 22.68
CA GLN A 415 3.42 21.35 24.08
C GLN A 415 4.58 21.29 25.10
N GLY A 416 5.83 21.15 24.64
CA GLY A 416 6.99 20.96 25.53
C GLY A 416 7.03 19.59 26.23
N GLN A 417 6.21 18.63 25.80
CA GLN A 417 6.15 17.28 26.38
C GLN A 417 7.21 16.36 25.75
N GLN A 418 8.48 16.64 26.03
CA GLN A 418 9.62 16.04 25.32
C GLN A 418 9.69 14.50 25.41
N LEU A 419 9.45 13.91 26.59
CA LEU A 419 9.48 12.44 26.72
C LEU A 419 8.41 11.75 25.88
N ARG A 420 7.18 12.29 25.89
CA ARG A 420 6.07 11.78 25.09
C ARG A 420 6.31 11.94 23.60
N ALA A 421 6.92 13.07 23.20
CA ALA A 421 7.32 13.29 21.81
C ALA A 421 8.34 12.23 21.34
N ILE A 422 9.39 11.98 22.13
CA ILE A 422 10.40 10.98 21.78
C ILE A 422 9.80 9.57 21.75
N ARG A 423 8.93 9.21 22.70
CA ARG A 423 8.22 7.92 22.66
C ARG A 423 7.35 7.79 21.41
N ALA A 424 6.52 8.80 21.11
CA ALA A 424 5.67 8.77 19.92
C ALA A 424 6.50 8.63 18.63
N ASP A 425 7.66 9.31 18.55
CA ASP A 425 8.57 9.17 17.42
C ASP A 425 9.21 7.76 17.34
N ALA A 426 9.50 7.14 18.48
CA ALA A 426 9.97 5.76 18.53
C ALA A 426 8.89 4.76 18.07
N GLU A 427 7.63 4.94 18.48
CA GLU A 427 6.52 4.10 18.00
C GLU A 427 6.29 4.25 16.49
N ALA A 428 6.50 5.43 15.92
CA ALA A 428 6.48 5.62 14.48
C ALA A 428 7.52 4.74 13.77
N GLN A 429 8.72 4.59 14.36
CA GLN A 429 9.76 3.68 13.82
C GLN A 429 9.37 2.21 13.99
N VAL A 430 8.75 1.84 15.11
CA VAL A 430 8.21 0.48 15.30
C VAL A 430 7.16 0.15 14.24
N ALA A 431 6.27 1.10 13.93
CA ALA A 431 5.21 0.93 12.94
C ALA A 431 5.73 0.58 11.53
N VAL A 432 6.95 1.01 11.20
CA VAL A 432 7.65 0.72 9.93
C VAL A 432 8.76 -0.34 10.07
N LEU A 433 8.76 -1.10 11.16
CA LEU A 433 9.70 -2.19 11.44
C LEU A 433 11.18 -1.75 11.59
N ASP A 434 11.44 -0.46 11.84
CA ASP A 434 12.77 0.06 12.12
C ASP A 434 13.06 0.04 13.63
N TYR A 435 13.20 -1.17 14.17
CA TYR A 435 13.40 -1.38 15.61
C TYR A 435 14.72 -0.81 16.11
N ALA A 436 15.75 -0.74 15.27
CA ALA A 436 17.02 -0.09 15.62
C ALA A 436 16.81 1.40 15.87
N ALA A 437 16.17 2.10 14.92
CA ALA A 437 15.85 3.52 15.04
C ALA A 437 14.89 3.82 16.21
N ALA A 438 13.98 2.89 16.53
CA ALA A 438 13.11 2.97 17.69
C ALA A 438 13.89 2.86 19.02
N VAL A 439 14.78 1.87 19.15
CA VAL A 439 15.61 1.68 20.36
C VAL A 439 16.50 2.89 20.61
N ASP A 440 17.12 3.46 19.57
CA ASP A 440 17.97 4.64 19.72
C ASP A 440 17.20 5.83 20.33
N ARG A 441 15.96 6.06 19.88
CA ARG A 441 15.08 7.10 20.42
C ARG A 441 14.67 6.83 21.85
N LEU A 442 14.26 5.60 22.17
CA LEU A 442 13.87 5.24 23.53
C LEU A 442 15.05 5.38 24.51
N LYS A 443 16.26 4.97 24.11
CA LYS A 443 17.49 5.17 24.89
C LYS A 443 17.81 6.65 25.08
N ALA A 444 17.64 7.48 24.05
CA ALA A 444 17.79 8.92 24.18
C ALA A 444 16.79 9.52 25.19
N ALA A 445 15.55 9.01 25.23
CA ALA A 445 14.58 9.42 26.26
C ALA A 445 14.99 8.97 27.67
N GLN A 446 15.52 7.76 27.84
CA GLN A 446 16.08 7.29 29.13
C GLN A 446 17.26 8.15 29.59
N ASP A 447 18.16 8.52 28.66
CA ASP A 447 19.27 9.44 28.94
C ASP A 447 18.79 10.82 29.38
N LEU A 448 17.73 11.33 28.74
CA LEU A 448 17.11 12.59 29.12
C LEU A 448 16.61 12.53 30.57
N VAL A 449 15.86 11.47 30.94
CA VAL A 449 15.37 11.24 32.31
C VAL A 449 16.52 11.19 33.31
N ARG A 450 17.60 10.45 33.01
CA ARG A 450 18.79 10.35 33.86
C ARG A 450 19.45 11.71 34.13
N ARG A 451 19.43 12.62 33.15
CA ARG A 451 19.99 13.97 33.26
C ARG A 451 19.04 14.98 33.93
N GLY A 452 17.89 14.53 34.43
CA GLY A 452 16.86 15.39 35.01
C GLY A 452 15.99 16.11 33.98
N GLY A 453 16.17 15.82 32.68
CA GLY A 453 15.31 16.28 31.60
C GLY A 453 14.09 15.38 31.48
N GLY A 454 12.89 15.91 31.63
CA GLY A 454 11.68 15.08 31.57
C GLY A 454 10.50 15.61 32.39
N GLY A 455 10.68 16.75 33.07
CA GLY A 455 9.60 17.44 33.78
C GLY A 455 8.99 16.63 34.93
N GLY A 456 9.65 15.56 35.40
CA GLY A 456 9.13 14.69 36.47
C GLY A 456 8.03 13.73 36.03
N ASP A 457 7.82 13.48 34.73
CA ASP A 457 6.82 12.50 34.25
C ASP A 457 7.31 11.05 34.46
N HIS A 458 7.21 10.58 35.71
CA HIS A 458 7.65 9.23 36.12
C HIS A 458 6.84 8.11 35.46
N ILE A 459 5.59 8.37 35.10
CA ILE A 459 4.74 7.39 34.42
C ILE A 459 5.28 7.18 33.00
N GLU A 460 5.53 8.27 32.27
CA GLU A 460 6.09 8.20 30.92
C GLU A 460 7.49 7.57 30.91
N ALA A 461 8.33 7.88 31.90
CA ALA A 461 9.64 7.24 32.07
C ALA A 461 9.53 5.71 32.23
N SER A 462 8.60 5.24 33.07
CA SER A 462 8.34 3.81 33.26
C SER A 462 7.83 3.12 31.98
N ILE A 463 6.97 3.80 31.22
CA ILE A 463 6.49 3.31 29.92
C ILE A 463 7.67 3.17 28.95
N ILE A 464 8.54 4.18 28.86
CA ILE A 464 9.74 4.16 28.02
C ILE A 464 10.65 2.98 28.41
N ASP A 465 10.88 2.73 29.71
CA ASP A 465 11.71 1.61 30.17
C ASP A 465 11.12 0.24 29.82
N SER A 466 9.80 0.08 29.96
CA SER A 466 9.11 -1.13 29.54
C SER A 466 9.22 -1.32 28.03
N ARG A 467 8.92 -0.26 27.28
CA ARG A 467 8.90 -0.30 25.82
C ARG A 467 10.28 -0.54 25.22
N THR A 468 11.33 0.04 25.80
CA THR A 468 12.72 -0.20 25.38
C THR A 468 13.04 -1.68 25.41
N ARG A 469 12.70 -2.38 26.50
CA ARG A 469 12.97 -3.83 26.64
C ARG A 469 12.22 -4.66 25.60
N GLU A 470 10.98 -4.28 25.30
CA GLU A 470 10.16 -4.95 24.30
C GLU A 470 10.73 -4.76 22.89
N VAL A 471 11.04 -3.53 22.50
CA VAL A 471 11.59 -3.23 21.17
C VAL A 471 13.01 -3.80 21.01
N GLU A 472 13.81 -3.83 22.06
CA GLU A 472 15.09 -4.55 22.05
C GLU A 472 14.92 -6.06 21.84
N SER A 473 13.82 -6.67 22.32
CA SER A 473 13.50 -8.08 22.01
C SER A 473 13.22 -8.26 20.53
N LEU A 474 12.38 -7.39 19.96
CA LEU A 474 12.07 -7.40 18.53
C LEU A 474 13.34 -7.20 17.68
N LEU A 475 14.23 -6.30 18.09
CA LEU A 475 15.51 -6.08 17.42
C LEU A 475 16.45 -7.30 17.54
N ARG A 476 16.50 -7.95 18.71
CA ARG A 476 17.28 -9.19 18.89
C ARG A 476 16.77 -10.29 17.99
N GLU A 477 15.46 -10.56 18.00
CA GLU A 477 14.81 -11.51 17.10
C GLU A 477 15.15 -11.22 15.64
N GLN A 478 15.07 -9.96 15.24
CA GLN A 478 15.43 -9.50 13.90
C GLN A 478 16.93 -9.63 13.55
N SER A 479 17.83 -9.64 14.54
CA SER A 479 19.29 -9.66 14.35
C SER A 479 19.91 -11.05 14.40
N LEU A 480 19.32 -11.99 15.15
CA LEU A 480 19.68 -13.41 15.20
C LEU A 480 19.44 -14.13 13.86
N GLU A 481 18.88 -13.42 12.89
CA GLU A 481 18.45 -13.87 11.58
C GLU A 481 19.29 -13.24 10.43
N ARG A 482 20.44 -12.63 10.78
CA ARG A 482 21.53 -12.26 9.85
C ARG A 482 22.47 -13.43 9.66
#